data_AF-A0A846M705-F1
#
_entry.id   AF-A0A846M705-F1
#
_cell.length_a   1.000
_cell.length_b   1.000
_cell.length_c   1.000
_cell.angle_alpha   90.00
_cell.angle_beta   90.00
_cell.angle_gamma   90.00
#
_symmetry.space_group_name_H-M   'P 1'
#
loop_
_entity.id
_entity.type
_entity.pdbx_description
1 polymer ?
#
loop_
_entity_poly.entity_id
_entity_poly.type
_entity_poly.pdbx_seq_one_letter_code
_entity_poly.pdbx_strand_id
1 'polypeptide(L)' 'MSDAPFVDHSGAALALLNSGGRFTRKAGSFLGQLVVDPTPMTDAQANWLATLLDRAGLPPVAGDGND' A
#
# COMPACT_ATOMS: atom_id res chain seq x y z
N MET A 1 -16.14 -3.34 10.69
CA MET A 1 -16.37 -1.95 10.29
C MET A 1 -15.43 -1.68 9.15
N SER A 2 -15.94 -1.51 7.94
CA SER A 2 -15.11 -1.26 6.76
C SER A 2 -14.60 0.17 6.86
N ASP A 3 -13.31 0.31 7.15
CA ASP A 3 -12.64 1.61 7.12
C ASP A 3 -12.54 2.07 5.65
N ALA A 4 -12.59 3.38 5.42
CA ALA A 4 -12.69 3.93 4.07
C ALA A 4 -11.44 3.59 3.25
N PRO A 5 -11.55 3.35 1.92
CA PRO A 5 -10.38 3.12 1.09
C PRO A 5 -9.42 4.31 1.13
N PHE A 6 -8.12 4.05 1.01
CA PHE A 6 -7.10 5.10 0.93
C PHE A 6 -7.28 5.89 -0.37
N VAL A 7 -7.05 7.20 -0.30
CA VAL A 7 -7.15 8.09 -1.47
C VAL A 7 -6.04 7.80 -2.49
N ASP A 8 -4.85 7.44 -2.01
CA ASP A 8 -3.68 7.19 -2.84
C ASP A 8 -2.73 6.14 -2.22
N HIS A 9 -1.74 5.72 -3.01
CA HIS A 9 -0.74 4.73 -2.60
C HIS A 9 0.19 5.24 -1.50
N SER A 10 0.41 6.55 -1.40
CA SER A 10 1.32 7.14 -0.40
C SER A 10 0.72 7.00 1.00
N GLY A 11 -0.56 7.36 1.16
CA GLY A 11 -1.30 7.18 2.40
C GLY A 11 -1.38 5.71 2.83
N ALA A 12 -1.65 4.80 1.88
CA ALA A 12 -1.68 3.37 2.16
C ALA A 12 -0.31 2.81 2.59
N ALA A 13 0.76 3.20 1.92
CA ALA A 13 2.12 2.77 2.26
C ALA A 13 2.56 3.32 3.63
N LEU A 14 2.22 4.57 3.94
CA LEU A 14 2.50 5.18 5.24
C LEU A 14 1.73 4.47 6.38
N ALA A 15 0.47 4.10 6.14
CA ALA A 15 -0.32 3.33 7.11
C ALA A 15 0.30 1.95 7.37
N LEU A 16 0.78 1.26 6.32
CA LEU A 16 1.52 0.01 6.47
C LEU A 16 2.78 0.19 7.32
N LEU A 17 3.63 1.17 7.01
CA LEU A 17 4.87 1.43 7.76
C LEU A 17 4.60 1.72 9.24
N ASN A 18 3.47 2.36 9.56
CA ASN A 18 3.05 2.66 10.93
C ASN A 18 2.28 1.53 11.63
N SER A 19 1.94 0.44 10.95
CA SER A 19 1.17 -0.69 11.51
C SER A 19 1.91 -1.50 12.58
N GLY A 20 3.21 -1.26 12.77
CA GLY A 20 4.05 -2.00 13.73
C GLY A 20 4.48 -3.40 13.25
N GLY A 21 4.13 -3.79 12.02
CA GLY A 21 4.57 -5.03 11.41
C GLY A 21 6.07 -5.05 11.10
N ARG A 22 6.69 -6.24 11.15
CA ARG A 22 8.05 -6.43 10.65
C ARG A 22 8.03 -6.58 9.13
N PHE A 23 8.69 -5.66 8.44
CA PHE A 23 8.87 -5.74 7.00
C PHE A 23 10.16 -6.47 6.63
N THR A 24 10.12 -7.24 5.54
CA THR A 24 11.35 -7.62 4.85
C THR A 24 12.03 -6.37 4.29
N ARG A 25 13.35 -6.43 4.04
CA ARG A 25 14.07 -5.31 3.41
C ARG A 25 13.40 -4.85 2.12
N LYS A 26 12.96 -5.79 1.27
CA LYS A 26 12.28 -5.50 0.00
C LYS A 26 10.96 -4.75 0.22
N ALA A 27 10.13 -5.21 1.16
CA ALA A 27 8.86 -4.56 1.47
C ALA A 27 9.07 -3.16 2.06
N GLY A 28 10.00 -3.00 3.00
CA GLY A 28 10.31 -1.70 3.60
C GLY A 28 10.82 -0.69 2.57
N SER A 29 11.73 -1.09 1.66
CA SER A 29 12.21 -0.22 0.59
C SER A 29 11.10 0.19 -0.38
N PHE A 30 10.25 -0.76 -0.79
CA PHE A 30 9.11 -0.47 -1.67
C PHE A 30 8.12 0.52 -1.04
N LEU A 31 7.68 0.25 0.19
CA LEU A 31 6.74 1.12 0.91
C LEU A 31 7.34 2.50 1.17
N GLY A 32 8.60 2.57 1.58
CA GLY A 32 9.29 3.84 1.78
C GLY A 32 9.38 4.69 0.51
N GLN A 33 9.58 4.06 -0.66
CA GLN A 33 9.55 4.75 -1.94
C GLN A 33 8.14 5.28 -2.25
N LEU A 34 7.09 4.46 -2.12
CA LEU A 34 5.71 4.89 -2.40
C LEU A 34 5.25 6.08 -1.57
N VAL A 35 5.79 6.25 -0.36
CA VAL A 35 5.46 7.41 0.49
C VAL A 35 5.97 8.71 -0.12
N VAL A 36 7.12 8.71 -0.80
CA VAL A 36 7.84 9.93 -1.20
C VAL A 36 7.93 10.14 -2.72
N ASP A 37 7.70 9.10 -3.52
CA ASP A 37 7.79 9.12 -4.97
C ASP A 37 6.38 9.09 -5.59
N PRO A 38 5.92 10.17 -6.24
CA PRO A 38 4.58 10.25 -6.81
C PRO A 38 4.47 9.54 -8.18
N THR A 39 5.52 8.84 -8.63
CA THR A 39 5.49 8.10 -9.89
C THR A 39 4.36 7.07 -9.88
N PRO A 40 3.49 7.03 -10.91
CA PRO A 40 2.43 6.03 -10.99
C PRO A 40 2.96 4.60 -10.86
N MET A 41 2.26 3.77 -10.10
CA MET A 41 2.61 2.37 -9.95
C MET A 41 2.37 1.61 -11.25
N THR A 42 3.23 0.64 -11.52
CA THR A 42 2.92 -0.45 -12.46
C THR A 42 1.85 -1.37 -11.86
N ASP A 43 1.12 -2.10 -12.70
CA ASP A 43 0.09 -3.07 -12.26
C ASP A 43 0.64 -4.09 -11.26
N ALA A 44 1.89 -4.54 -11.48
CA ALA A 44 2.56 -5.47 -10.59
C ALA A 44 2.83 -4.86 -9.20
N GLN A 45 3.16 -3.56 -9.12
CA GLN A 45 3.32 -2.85 -7.87
C GLN A 45 1.98 -2.62 -7.17
N ALA A 46 0.93 -2.23 -7.92
CA ALA A 46 -0.41 -2.05 -7.38
C ALA A 46 -0.96 -3.35 -6.76
N ASN A 47 -0.85 -4.47 -7.49
CA ASN A 47 -1.26 -5.79 -6.99
C ASN A 47 -0.44 -6.22 -5.76
N TRP A 48 0.87 -5.91 -5.75
CA TRP A 48 1.69 -6.22 -4.59
C TRP A 48 1.33 -5.36 -3.37
N LEU A 49 1.04 -4.07 -3.55
CA LEU A 49 0.55 -3.20 -2.48
C LEU A 49 -0.79 -3.71 -1.92
N ALA A 50 -1.74 -4.08 -2.79
CA ALA A 50 -3.02 -4.67 -2.39
C ALA A 50 -2.82 -5.94 -1.53
N THR A 51 -1.89 -6.82 -1.91
CA THR A 51 -1.55 -8.00 -1.11
C THR A 51 -0.99 -7.65 0.26
N LEU A 52 -0.20 -6.57 0.37
CA LEU A 52 0.34 -6.12 1.66
C LEU A 52 -0.75 -5.52 2.55
N LEU A 53 -1.67 -4.75 1.99
CA LEU A 53 -2.81 -4.16 2.70
C LEU A 53 -3.76 -5.25 3.23
N ASP A 54 -4.12 -6.22 2.38
CA ASP A 54 -4.96 -7.36 2.76
C ASP A 54 -4.35 -8.15 3.93
N ARG A 55 -3.04 -8.46 3.85
CA ARG A 55 -2.32 -9.14 4.92
C ARG A 55 -2.26 -8.36 6.23
N ALA A 56 -2.31 -7.03 6.16
CA ALA A 56 -2.31 -6.16 7.32
C ALA A 56 -3.73 -5.83 7.83
N GLY A 57 -4.78 -6.29 7.13
CA GLY A 57 -6.17 -5.95 7.42
C GLY A 57 -6.51 -4.47 7.20
N LEU A 58 -5.76 -3.79 6.33
CA LEU A 58 -5.94 -2.38 6.01
C LEU A 58 -6.85 -2.21 4.77
N PRO A 59 -7.55 -1.06 4.64
CA PRO A 59 -8.35 -0.77 3.46
C PRO A 59 -7.55 -0.80 2.15
N PRO A 60 -8.19 -1.09 1.01
CA PRO A 60 -7.55 -0.97 -0.29
C PRO A 60 -7.34 0.51 -0.67
N VAL A 61 -6.56 0.76 -1.73
CA VAL A 61 -6.49 2.09 -2.37
C VAL A 61 -7.69 2.25 -3.31
N ALA A 62 -8.30 3.43 -3.32
CA ALA A 62 -9.44 3.76 -4.16
C ALA A 62 -9.03 3.76 -5.64
N GLY A 63 -9.78 3.06 -6.48
CA GLY A 63 -9.57 3.06 -7.94
C GLY A 63 -8.55 2.05 -8.48
N ASP A 64 -7.85 1.29 -7.62
CA ASP A 64 -6.97 0.19 -8.01
C ASP A 64 -7.70 -1.17 -8.15
N GLY A 65 -9.04 -1.14 -8.17
CA GLY A 65 -9.85 -2.30 -8.52
C GLY A 65 -9.78 -2.53 -10.03
N ASN A 66 -8.95 -3.47 -10.46
CA ASN A 66 -8.94 -3.97 -11.82
C ASN A 66 -10.35 -4.46 -12.20
N ASP A 67 -11.06 -3.71 -13.06
CA ASP A 67 -12.19 -4.22 -13.86
C ASP A 67 -11.67 -5.24 -14.89
#